data_AF-A0A806KJ58-F1
#
_entry.id   AF-A0A806KJ58-F1
#
_cell.length_a   1.000
_cell.length_b   1.000
_cell.length_c   1.000
_cell.angle_alpha   90.00
_cell.angle_beta   90.00
_cell.angle_gamma   90.00
#
_symmetry.space_group_name_H-M   'P 1'
#
loop_
_entity.id
_entity.type
_entity.pdbx_description
1 polymer ?
#
loop_
_entity_poly.entity_id
_entity_poly.type
_entity_poly.pdbx_seq_one_letter_code
_entity_poly.pdbx_strand_id
1 'polypeptide(L)'
;MDAMKKAMSAIEKAENSDKVFSPYELFGIEIGLGWYGLLLPVIKEIDDYNKLNPDNKITIEQIKEKFGTLRIYASGCPDYIKKMIIKAEDESAHICEFCGVRCKTVQINNWYWTLCKKHAKEKQEEYDSGVNVVKSMLILNELEQYVNEKEKKMG
;
A
#
# COMPACT_ATOMS: atom_id res chain seq x y z
N MET A 1 9.52 -8.71 25.99
CA MET A 1 10.79 -9.39 25.64
C MET A 1 10.59 -10.52 24.63
N ASP A 2 9.61 -11.41 24.79
CA ASP A 2 9.45 -12.59 23.92
C ASP A 2 9.01 -12.28 22.48
N ALA A 3 8.04 -11.38 22.30
CA ALA A 3 7.61 -10.91 20.98
C ALA A 3 8.74 -10.19 20.21
N MET A 4 9.57 -9.43 20.93
CA MET A 4 10.71 -8.70 20.37
C MET A 4 11.79 -9.65 19.87
N LYS A 5 12.13 -10.68 20.64
CA LYS A 5 13.08 -11.73 20.22
C LYS A 5 12.58 -12.48 18.99
N LYS A 6 11.26 -12.72 18.91
CA LYS A 6 10.63 -13.41 17.78
C LYS A 6 10.67 -12.57 16.50
N ALA A 7 10.44 -11.26 16.61
CA ALA A 7 10.56 -10.32 15.50
C ALA A 7 12.02 -10.21 15.01
N MET A 8 12.99 -10.10 15.93
CA MET A 8 14.41 -10.02 15.56
C MET A 8 14.91 -11.31 14.89
N SER A 9 14.49 -12.48 15.37
CA SER A 9 14.83 -13.76 14.72
C SER A 9 14.18 -13.92 13.34
N ALA A 10 13.00 -13.32 13.11
CA ALA A 10 12.39 -13.29 11.78
C ALA A 10 13.14 -12.35 10.82
N ILE A 11 13.64 -11.22 11.33
CA ILE A 11 14.49 -10.27 10.58
C ILE A 11 15.82 -10.93 10.20
N GLU A 12 16.53 -11.56 11.14
CA GLU A 12 17.78 -12.29 10.85
C GLU A 12 17.57 -13.42 9.83
N LYS A 13 16.42 -14.09 9.84
CA LYS A 13 16.09 -15.13 8.84
C LYS A 13 15.78 -14.54 7.46
N ALA A 14 15.17 -13.36 7.41
CA ALA A 14 14.93 -12.66 6.15
C ALA A 14 16.25 -12.12 5.57
N GLU A 15 17.18 -11.67 6.41
CA GLU A 15 18.51 -11.19 6.02
C GLU A 15 19.44 -12.33 5.54
N ASN A 16 19.33 -13.53 6.13
CA ASN A 16 20.11 -14.70 5.74
C ASN A 16 19.47 -15.58 4.65
N SER A 17 18.43 -15.09 4.00
CA SER A 17 17.72 -15.79 2.94
C SER A 17 18.17 -15.23 1.59
N ASP A 18 18.76 -16.08 0.73
CA ASP A 18 19.05 -15.75 -0.68
C ASP A 18 17.78 -15.48 -1.52
N LYS A 19 16.59 -15.60 -0.90
CA LYS A 19 15.31 -15.28 -1.52
C LYS A 19 15.19 -13.76 -1.73
N VAL A 20 15.26 -13.34 -2.98
CA VAL A 20 14.79 -12.02 -3.40
C VAL A 20 13.27 -12.02 -3.35
N PHE A 21 12.70 -11.19 -2.49
CA PHE A 21 11.24 -10.99 -2.43
C PHE A 21 10.79 -10.03 -3.52
N SER A 22 9.61 -10.28 -4.11
CA SER A 22 8.99 -9.28 -4.98
C SER A 22 8.50 -8.07 -4.18
N PRO A 23 8.35 -6.89 -4.79
CA PRO A 23 7.79 -5.72 -4.09
C PRO A 23 6.40 -6.03 -3.50
N TYR A 24 5.56 -6.81 -4.19
CA TYR A 24 4.27 -7.25 -3.68
C TYR A 24 4.40 -8.16 -2.43
N GLU A 25 5.39 -9.06 -2.38
CA GLU A 25 5.63 -9.88 -1.19
C GLU A 25 6.08 -9.04 0.02
N LEU A 26 6.75 -7.90 -0.21
CA LEU A 26 7.24 -7.01 0.84
C LEU A 26 6.19 -6.00 1.33
N PHE A 27 5.44 -5.39 0.42
CA PHE A 27 4.56 -4.26 0.71
C PHE A 27 3.06 -4.59 0.62
N GLY A 28 2.70 -5.68 -0.07
CA GLY A 28 1.32 -6.10 -0.24
C GLY A 28 0.48 -5.12 -1.07
N ILE A 29 -0.69 -4.77 -0.52
CA ILE A 29 -1.69 -3.90 -1.14
C ILE A 29 -1.70 -2.56 -0.41
N GLU A 30 -1.22 -1.52 -1.07
CA GLU A 30 -1.02 -0.19 -0.50
C GLU A 30 -2.09 0.80 -1.00
N ILE A 31 -3.37 0.46 -0.81
CA ILE A 31 -4.52 1.30 -1.22
C ILE A 31 -5.62 1.31 -0.16
N GLY A 32 -6.46 2.35 -0.18
CA GLY A 32 -7.66 2.36 0.66
C GLY A 32 -8.76 1.36 0.24
N LEU A 33 -9.56 0.95 1.23
CA LEU A 33 -10.64 -0.04 1.08
C LEU A 33 -11.69 0.34 0.03
N GLY A 34 -11.89 1.63 -0.22
CA GLY A 34 -12.85 2.13 -1.20
C GLY A 34 -12.54 1.73 -2.64
N TRP A 35 -11.29 1.39 -2.96
CA TRP A 35 -10.90 0.91 -4.28
C TRP A 35 -10.93 -0.62 -4.45
N TYR A 36 -11.28 -1.39 -3.41
CA TYR A 36 -11.38 -2.84 -3.53
C TYR A 36 -12.44 -3.27 -4.55
N GLY A 37 -13.51 -2.48 -4.74
CA GLY A 37 -14.50 -2.72 -5.79
C GLY A 37 -13.92 -2.63 -7.21
N LEU A 38 -12.83 -1.90 -7.41
CA LEU A 38 -12.10 -1.81 -8.68
C LEU A 38 -11.03 -2.90 -8.80
N LEU A 39 -10.35 -3.22 -7.69
CA LEU A 39 -9.26 -4.19 -7.65
C LEU A 39 -9.74 -5.64 -7.76
N LEU A 40 -10.74 -6.04 -6.98
CA LEU A 40 -11.14 -7.45 -6.86
C LEU A 40 -11.53 -8.12 -8.19
N PRO A 41 -12.27 -7.44 -9.11
CA PRO A 41 -12.54 -8.01 -10.42
C PRO A 41 -11.27 -8.29 -11.24
N VAL A 42 -10.26 -7.40 -11.15
CA VAL A 42 -8.97 -7.58 -11.85
C VAL A 42 -8.20 -8.75 -11.25
N ILE A 43 -8.11 -8.84 -9.92
CA ILE A 43 -7.44 -9.96 -9.23
C ILE A 43 -8.09 -11.29 -9.58
N LYS A 44 -9.43 -11.34 -9.60
CA LYS A 44 -10.17 -12.55 -9.96
C LYS A 44 -9.84 -12.99 -11.38
N GLU A 45 -9.82 -12.07 -12.34
CA GLU A 45 -9.51 -12.40 -13.73
C GLU A 45 -8.07 -12.90 -13.88
N ILE A 46 -7.12 -12.27 -13.19
CA ILE A 46 -5.72 -12.72 -13.16
C ILE A 46 -5.61 -14.14 -12.57
N ASP A 47 -6.31 -14.42 -11.48
CA ASP A 47 -6.32 -15.74 -10.85
C ASP A 47 -6.90 -16.81 -11.77
N ASP A 48 -8.03 -16.53 -12.43
CA ASP A 48 -8.65 -17.44 -13.38
C ASP A 48 -7.78 -17.65 -14.62
N TYR A 49 -7.13 -16.60 -15.14
CA TYR A 49 -6.14 -16.71 -16.21
C TYR A 49 -4.96 -17.60 -15.79
N ASN A 50 -4.41 -17.41 -14.59
CA ASN A 50 -3.27 -18.16 -14.08
C ASN A 50 -3.57 -19.64 -13.84
N LYS A 51 -4.82 -19.99 -13.49
CA LYS A 51 -5.28 -21.39 -13.39
C LYS A 51 -5.30 -22.07 -14.76
N LEU A 52 -5.70 -21.33 -15.80
CA LEU A 52 -5.80 -21.84 -17.17
C LEU A 52 -4.44 -21.84 -17.91
N ASN A 53 -3.47 -21.04 -17.45
CA ASN A 53 -2.17 -20.84 -18.11
C ASN A 53 -1.01 -21.11 -17.14
N PRO A 54 -0.80 -22.36 -16.69
CA PRO A 54 0.19 -22.68 -15.66
C PRO A 54 1.64 -22.34 -16.06
N ASP A 55 1.96 -22.37 -17.35
CA ASP A 55 3.31 -22.12 -17.88
C ASP A 55 3.56 -20.65 -18.24
N ASN A 56 2.53 -19.80 -18.26
CA ASN A 56 2.63 -18.38 -18.62
C ASN A 56 1.75 -17.53 -17.72
N LYS A 57 2.09 -17.53 -16.43
CA LYS A 57 1.35 -16.81 -15.39
C LYS A 57 1.62 -15.31 -15.45
N ILE A 58 0.59 -14.56 -15.11
CA ILE A 58 0.67 -13.15 -14.76
C ILE A 58 1.22 -13.04 -13.35
N THR A 59 2.19 -12.15 -13.18
CA THR A 59 2.76 -11.79 -11.88
C THR A 59 2.34 -10.38 -11.53
N ILE A 60 1.80 -10.19 -10.33
CA ILE A 60 1.54 -8.86 -9.76
C ILE A 60 2.82 -8.41 -9.07
N GLU A 61 3.36 -7.29 -9.53
CA GLU A 61 4.60 -6.71 -9.01
C GLU A 61 4.32 -5.77 -7.84
N GLN A 62 3.25 -4.97 -7.93
CA GLN A 62 2.83 -4.06 -6.85
C GLN A 62 1.40 -3.55 -7.08
N ILE A 63 0.67 -3.28 -5.99
CA ILE A 63 -0.60 -2.56 -6.00
C ILE A 63 -0.48 -1.39 -5.03
N LYS A 64 -0.63 -0.16 -5.53
CA LYS A 64 -0.37 1.03 -4.74
C LYS A 64 -1.23 2.22 -5.15
N GLU A 65 -1.35 3.17 -4.24
CA GLU A 65 -1.72 4.55 -4.57
C GLU A 65 -0.52 5.27 -5.24
N LYS A 66 -0.81 6.06 -6.28
CA LYS A 66 0.12 7.02 -6.86
C LYS A 66 -0.65 8.21 -7.44
N PHE A 67 -0.32 9.42 -6.98
CA PHE A 67 -0.92 10.70 -7.42
C PHE A 67 -2.46 10.77 -7.29
N GLY A 68 -2.99 10.27 -6.17
CA GLY A 68 -4.41 10.19 -5.86
C GLY A 68 -5.16 9.08 -6.58
N THR A 69 -4.47 8.11 -7.18
CA THR A 69 -5.09 7.07 -8.02
C THR A 69 -4.48 5.69 -7.81
N LEU A 70 -5.24 4.64 -8.10
CA LEU A 70 -4.82 3.24 -8.06
C LEU A 70 -3.78 2.95 -9.16
N ARG A 71 -2.75 2.16 -8.83
CA ARG A 71 -1.82 1.54 -9.78
C ARG A 71 -1.72 0.04 -9.52
N ILE A 72 -1.81 -0.74 -10.59
CA ILE A 72 -1.63 -2.20 -10.59
C ILE A 72 -0.49 -2.51 -11.57
N TYR A 73 0.71 -2.74 -11.04
CA TYR A 73 1.83 -3.18 -11.86
C TYR A 73 1.82 -4.70 -11.97
N ALA A 74 1.72 -5.21 -13.19
CA ALA A 74 1.72 -6.63 -13.48
C ALA A 74 2.48 -6.95 -14.77
N SER A 75 3.14 -8.10 -14.81
CA SER A 75 3.89 -8.63 -15.94
C SER A 75 3.18 -9.86 -16.52
N GLY A 76 3.41 -10.16 -17.82
CA GLY A 76 2.77 -11.31 -18.50
C GLY A 76 1.30 -11.13 -18.89
N CYS A 77 0.71 -9.94 -18.71
CA CYS A 77 -0.71 -9.71 -18.99
C CYS A 77 -1.05 -9.81 -20.49
N PRO A 78 -2.09 -10.58 -20.87
CA PRO A 78 -2.72 -10.45 -22.18
C PRO A 78 -3.46 -9.10 -22.28
N ASP A 79 -3.70 -8.64 -23.51
CA ASP A 79 -4.19 -7.27 -23.75
C ASP A 79 -5.56 -6.97 -23.15
N TYR A 80 -6.43 -7.96 -22.99
CA TYR A 80 -7.74 -7.74 -22.36
C TYR A 80 -7.61 -7.47 -20.85
N ILE A 81 -6.69 -8.17 -20.15
CA ILE A 81 -6.41 -7.91 -18.72
C ILE A 81 -5.72 -6.56 -18.55
N LYS A 82 -4.79 -6.18 -19.46
CA LYS A 82 -4.21 -4.83 -19.45
C LYS A 82 -5.30 -3.75 -19.55
N LYS A 83 -6.30 -3.93 -20.42
CA LYS A 83 -7.43 -3.00 -20.53
C LYS A 83 -8.29 -2.96 -19.27
N MET A 84 -8.47 -4.10 -18.58
CA MET A 84 -9.17 -4.14 -17.29
C MET A 84 -8.40 -3.38 -16.21
N ILE A 85 -7.07 -3.55 -16.15
CA ILE A 85 -6.20 -2.78 -15.25
C ILE A 85 -6.34 -1.29 -15.53
N ILE A 86 -6.12 -0.85 -16.78
CA ILE A 86 -6.21 0.57 -17.17
C ILE A 86 -7.56 1.16 -16.78
N LYS A 87 -8.66 0.44 -17.04
CA LYS A 87 -10.00 0.90 -16.66
C LYS A 87 -10.16 1.06 -15.14
N ALA A 88 -9.62 0.14 -14.35
CA ALA A 88 -9.67 0.23 -12.88
C ALA A 88 -8.82 1.40 -12.36
N GLU A 89 -7.64 1.63 -12.94
CA GLU A 89 -6.78 2.76 -12.63
C GLU A 89 -7.44 4.10 -12.98
N ASP A 90 -8.04 4.21 -14.16
CA ASP A 90 -8.75 5.42 -14.60
C ASP A 90 -9.98 5.72 -13.73
N GLU A 91 -10.81 4.71 -13.43
CA GLU A 91 -12.01 4.91 -12.61
C GLU A 91 -11.67 5.28 -11.16
N SER A 92 -10.48 4.89 -10.68
CA SER A 92 -10.04 5.23 -9.32
C SER A 92 -9.94 6.74 -9.07
N ALA A 93 -9.71 7.55 -10.10
CA ALA A 93 -9.70 9.02 -10.03
C ALA A 93 -11.10 9.63 -9.75
N HIS A 94 -12.13 8.79 -9.79
CA HIS A 94 -13.53 9.18 -9.58
C HIS A 94 -14.20 8.43 -8.44
N ILE A 95 -13.46 7.62 -7.68
CA ILE A 95 -13.98 6.79 -6.60
C ILE A 95 -13.21 7.09 -5.32
N CYS A 96 -13.92 7.32 -4.22
CA CYS A 96 -13.29 7.69 -2.96
C CYS A 96 -12.44 6.52 -2.45
N GLU A 97 -11.16 6.79 -2.20
CA GLU A 97 -10.19 5.79 -1.75
C GLU A 97 -10.60 5.10 -0.43
N PHE A 98 -11.34 5.78 0.45
CA PHE A 98 -11.75 5.19 1.73
C PHE A 98 -13.10 4.46 1.71
N CYS A 99 -14.11 4.97 0.99
CA CYS A 99 -15.46 4.39 1.04
C CYS A 99 -16.08 3.99 -0.29
N GLY A 100 -15.40 4.21 -1.42
CA GLY A 100 -15.86 3.72 -2.72
C GLY A 100 -16.99 4.54 -3.36
N VAL A 101 -17.41 5.66 -2.78
CA VAL A 101 -18.43 6.53 -3.39
C VAL A 101 -17.83 7.43 -4.47
N ARG A 102 -18.62 7.78 -5.49
CA ARG A 102 -18.22 8.70 -6.57
C ARG A 102 -17.73 10.04 -6.02
N CYS A 103 -16.58 10.50 -6.49
CA CYS A 103 -15.98 11.77 -6.11
C CYS A 103 -14.99 12.28 -7.17
N LYS A 104 -14.05 13.12 -6.76
CA LYS A 104 -13.01 13.70 -7.60
C LYS A 104 -11.68 13.70 -6.87
N THR A 105 -10.59 13.75 -7.62
CA THR A 105 -9.27 14.05 -7.07
C THR A 105 -9.22 15.47 -6.54
N VAL A 106 -8.61 15.64 -5.38
CA VAL A 106 -8.39 16.90 -4.66
C VAL A 106 -6.93 16.97 -4.23
N GLN A 107 -6.43 18.19 -4.05
CA GLN A 107 -5.11 18.42 -3.47
C GLN A 107 -5.31 18.90 -2.03
N ILE A 108 -4.70 18.20 -1.08
CA ILE A 108 -4.72 18.54 0.35
C ILE A 108 -3.28 18.55 0.82
N ASN A 109 -2.80 19.69 1.32
CA ASN A 109 -1.43 19.86 1.80
C ASN A 109 -0.34 19.36 0.80
N ASN A 110 -0.47 19.74 -0.48
CA ASN A 110 0.42 19.32 -1.58
C ASN A 110 0.40 17.83 -1.96
N TRP A 111 -0.51 17.04 -1.37
CA TRP A 111 -0.74 15.65 -1.76
C TRP A 111 -2.04 15.52 -2.55
N TYR A 112 -2.03 14.67 -3.57
CA TYR A 112 -3.23 14.33 -4.33
C TYR A 112 -3.95 13.15 -3.68
N TRP A 113 -5.26 13.28 -3.54
CA TRP A 113 -6.14 12.26 -2.99
C TRP A 113 -7.42 12.19 -3.82
N THR A 114 -8.01 11.02 -3.98
CA THR A 114 -9.37 10.93 -4.54
C THR A 114 -10.37 10.65 -3.42
N LEU A 115 -11.07 11.70 -2.98
CA LEU A 115 -11.90 11.69 -1.77
C LEU A 115 -13.27 12.30 -2.00
N CYS A 116 -14.28 11.72 -1.36
CA CYS A 116 -15.58 12.37 -1.23
C CYS A 116 -15.50 13.56 -0.26
N LYS A 117 -16.51 14.44 -0.30
CA LYS A 117 -16.53 15.68 0.53
C LYS A 117 -16.29 15.39 2.03
N LYS A 118 -16.85 14.30 2.54
CA LYS A 118 -16.68 13.88 3.94
C LYS A 118 -15.22 13.57 4.24
N HIS A 119 -14.62 12.62 3.55
CA HIS A 119 -13.23 12.22 3.81
C HIS A 119 -12.22 13.32 3.45
N ALA A 120 -12.51 14.18 2.46
CA ALA A 120 -11.66 15.33 2.18
C ALA A 120 -11.62 16.31 3.36
N LYS A 121 -12.77 16.56 4.01
CA LYS A 121 -12.85 17.39 5.22
C LYS A 121 -12.09 16.75 6.37
N GLU A 122 -12.34 15.47 6.65
CA GLU A 122 -11.64 14.74 7.72
C GLU A 122 -10.13 14.73 7.50
N LYS A 123 -9.67 14.58 6.24
CA LYS A 123 -8.25 14.63 5.90
C LYS A 123 -7.64 16.02 6.10
N GLN A 124 -8.38 17.08 5.78
CA GLN A 124 -7.94 18.45 6.06
C GLN A 124 -7.83 18.71 7.57
N GLU A 125 -8.83 18.31 8.35
CA GLU A 125 -8.83 18.43 9.81
C GLU A 125 -7.68 17.64 10.46
N GLU A 126 -7.33 16.47 9.93
CA GLU A 126 -6.16 15.68 10.34
C GLU A 126 -4.84 16.45 10.16
N TYR A 127 -4.69 17.19 9.05
CA TYR A 127 -3.51 18.03 8.81
C TYR A 127 -3.50 19.27 9.71
N ASP A 128 -4.64 19.94 9.85
CA ASP A 128 -4.76 21.18 10.62
C ASP A 128 -4.53 20.94 12.12
N SER A 129 -4.94 19.77 12.62
CA SER A 129 -4.77 19.38 14.04
C SER A 129 -3.34 18.94 14.40
N GLY A 130 -2.43 18.81 13.42
CA GLY A 130 -1.03 18.44 13.66
C GLY A 130 -0.83 17.02 14.22
N VAL A 131 -1.86 16.18 14.24
CA VAL A 131 -1.82 14.83 14.84
C VAL A 131 -0.73 13.97 14.22
N ASN A 132 -0.48 14.12 12.91
CA ASN A 132 0.60 13.41 12.23
C ASN A 132 2.00 13.83 12.72
N VAL A 133 2.20 15.12 13.02
CA VAL A 133 3.48 15.61 13.57
C VAL A 133 3.71 15.02 14.96
N VAL A 134 2.67 15.00 15.80
CA VAL A 134 2.74 14.44 17.15
C VAL A 134 3.04 12.94 17.12
N LYS A 135 2.37 12.18 16.24
CA LYS A 135 2.56 10.73 16.12
C LYS A 135 3.96 10.37 15.61
N SER A 136 4.48 11.10 14.62
CA SER A 136 5.86 10.93 14.14
C SER A 136 6.88 11.29 15.22
N MET A 137 6.64 12.36 15.99
CA MET A 137 7.55 12.77 17.08
C MET A 137 7.59 11.75 18.22
N LEU A 138 6.44 11.14 18.57
CA LEU A 138 6.39 10.06 19.57
C LEU A 138 7.18 8.83 19.12
N ILE A 139 7.03 8.42 17.85
CA ILE A 139 7.79 7.28 17.29
C ILE A 139 9.29 7.59 17.27
N LEU A 140 9.69 8.82 16.90
CA LEU A 140 11.10 9.23 16.93
C LEU A 140 11.67 9.19 18.35
N ASN A 141 10.93 9.67 19.34
CA ASN A 141 11.35 9.63 20.74
C ASN A 141 11.52 8.18 21.24
N GLU A 142 10.62 7.27 20.88
CA GLU A 142 10.72 5.85 21.23
C GLU A 142 11.93 5.18 20.56
N LEU A 143 12.20 5.50 19.29
CA LEU A 143 13.36 4.99 18.55
C LEU A 143 14.68 5.50 19.13
N GLU A 144 14.77 6.80 19.47
CA GLU A 144 15.95 7.38 20.12
C GLU A 144 16.24 6.72 21.47
N GLN A 145 15.21 6.47 22.29
CA GLN A 145 15.37 5.76 23.56
C GLN A 145 15.93 4.35 23.34
N TYR A 146 15.39 3.62 22.36
CA TYR A 146 15.87 2.27 22.04
C TYR A 146 17.34 2.25 21.59
N VAL A 147 17.74 3.18 20.71
CA VAL A 147 19.14 3.28 20.22
C VAL A 147 20.09 3.59 21.38
N ASN A 148 19.74 4.57 22.22
CA ASN A 148 20.54 4.95 23.38
C ASN A 148 20.71 3.79 24.40
N GLU A 149 19.67 2.99 24.63
CA GLU A 149 19.76 1.80 25.48
C GLU A 149 20.64 0.69 24.90
N LYS A 150 20.66 0.57 23.57
CA LYS A 150 21.50 -0.38 22.83
C LYS A 150 22.98 -0.01 22.92
N GLU A 151 23.32 1.26 22.71
CA GLU A 151 24.69 1.77 22.83
C GLU A 151 25.25 1.55 24.24
N LYS A 152 24.44 1.82 25.27
CA LYS A 152 24.82 1.57 26.69
C LYS A 152 25.04 0.10 27.05
N LYS A 153 24.50 -0.84 26.27
CA LYS A 153 24.66 -2.29 26.50
C LYS A 153 25.80 -2.90 25.67
N MET A 154 26.36 -2.13 24.74
CA MET A 154 27.45 -2.55 23.85
C MET A 154 28.82 -1.95 24.23
N GLY A 155 28.85 -0.98 25.14
CA GLY A 155 30.05 -0.55 25.86
C GLY A 155 30.16 -1.23 27.22
#